data_AF-A0A5J4WHJ0-F1
#
_entry.id   AF-A0A5J4WHJ0-F1
#
_cell.length_a   1.000
_cell.length_b   1.000
_cell.length_c   1.000
_cell.angle_alpha   90.00
_cell.angle_beta   90.00
_cell.angle_gamma   90.00
#
_symmetry.space_group_name_H-M   'P 1'
#
loop_
_entity.id
_entity.type
_entity.pdbx_description
1 polymer ?
#
loop_
_entity_poly.entity_id
_entity_poly.type
_entity_poly.pdbx_seq_one_letter_code
_entity_poly.pdbx_strand_id
1 'polypeptide(L)'
;SKNYTRKGRGSSNLRINLISDCNHSGTQYNFDFEIEEKYRRSGEWGMPNVVHLGATLDEQLNYNREFEDGVQHTIFCYVMTVYLENNPRATWHNLMKHFKKMIPEDQSVQLTGTSPDLWNGFVIRPLTTSEREIQIEDLSQEDLATAQEGMTIQQFVQLSDKEKKHLRKRWDEYIDSKFKTNTRDYKTQYKAKLQELDAMGCIPLKFFPRKQLPQFRIFPKLAGIFICPYEKQDNTLGDAPLNDGRAIGKLLLDQGYTVMYMVDPTSRQYYQWVDWLLNHADKELLLYFNGHGGQTQEDFTGTEDDDKSEFYATSKLDIENPEVEAVAKEIGSKASDSDQSKQLMQFISPIKGLHSWGITDFCMNQLLISTKYPNTRIVLISDTCNSGTMFNLDSTQSSALDQNKIPNAIHIGAARDGTKAQQSGLVGGEMMGRLTKELSLMLGENKAATFNDFEKRVAESEISKKQSVQITYTNEELKMQPILAQ
;
A
#
# COMPACT_ATOMS: atom_id res chain seq x y z
N SER A 1 -17.12 -2.64 21.90
CA SER A 1 -18.17 -1.90 22.66
C SER A 1 -17.52 -1.14 23.81
N LYS A 2 -18.07 0.03 24.18
CA LYS A 2 -17.69 0.94 25.29
C LYS A 2 -16.38 1.73 25.11
N ASN A 3 -16.49 2.93 24.53
CA ASN A 3 -15.94 4.20 25.04
C ASN A 3 -16.03 5.32 23.98
N TYR A 4 -17.22 5.86 23.76
CA TYR A 4 -17.40 7.13 23.04
C TYR A 4 -18.19 8.10 23.92
N THR A 5 -17.46 8.82 24.76
CA THR A 5 -17.99 10.00 25.45
C THR A 5 -16.99 11.14 25.31
N ARG A 6 -17.23 12.03 24.33
CA ARG A 6 -17.12 13.48 24.57
C ARG A 6 -17.75 14.30 23.46
N LYS A 7 -18.68 15.15 23.90
CA LYS A 7 -19.20 16.34 23.24
C LYS A 7 -18.03 17.26 22.84
N GLY A 8 -17.93 17.61 21.55
CA GLY A 8 -17.03 18.65 21.08
C GLY A 8 -16.52 18.40 19.66
N ARG A 9 -17.04 19.19 18.70
CA ARG A 9 -16.56 19.47 17.32
C ARG A 9 -15.77 18.35 16.62
N GLY A 10 -16.42 17.74 15.62
CA GLY A 10 -15.92 16.63 14.82
C GLY A 10 -14.47 16.77 14.37
N SER A 11 -13.60 15.96 14.98
CA SER A 11 -12.19 15.80 14.61
C SER A 11 -11.96 14.55 13.76
N SER A 12 -12.95 14.08 12.99
CA SER A 12 -12.66 13.12 11.93
C SER A 12 -12.02 13.85 10.76
N ASN A 13 -10.72 13.60 10.54
CA ASN A 13 -9.99 14.06 9.36
C ASN A 13 -10.59 13.53 8.04
N LEU A 14 -11.50 12.54 8.13
CA LEU A 14 -12.26 11.98 7.03
C LEU A 14 -13.57 12.75 6.84
N ARG A 15 -13.69 13.43 5.70
CA ARG A 15 -14.95 13.97 5.19
C ARG A 15 -15.45 13.06 4.08
N ILE A 16 -16.69 12.58 4.20
CA ILE A 16 -17.35 11.76 3.19
C ILE A 16 -18.21 12.68 2.33
N ASN A 17 -17.93 12.71 1.03
CA ASN A 17 -18.74 13.42 0.05
C ASN A 17 -19.54 12.37 -0.73
N LEU A 18 -20.87 12.42 -0.65
CA LEU A 18 -21.77 11.57 -1.43
C LEU A 18 -22.40 12.43 -2.52
N ILE A 19 -22.35 11.96 -3.77
CA ILE A 19 -22.97 12.64 -4.90
C ILE A 19 -23.87 11.64 -5.60
N SER A 20 -25.16 11.94 -5.67
CA SER A 20 -26.17 11.07 -6.28
C SER A 20 -26.77 11.76 -7.49
N ASP A 21 -26.44 11.24 -8.68
CA ASP A 21 -26.93 11.74 -9.95
C ASP A 21 -27.98 10.81 -10.56
N CYS A 22 -29.13 10.73 -9.90
CA CYS A 22 -30.27 9.91 -10.33
C CYS A 22 -31.59 10.57 -9.95
N ASN A 23 -32.70 10.03 -10.46
CA ASN A 23 -34.05 10.45 -10.05
C ASN A 23 -34.26 10.17 -8.56
N HIS A 24 -34.98 11.05 -7.87
CA HIS A 24 -35.32 10.91 -6.45
C HIS A 24 -34.09 10.87 -5.52
N SER A 25 -32.97 11.47 -5.94
CA SER A 25 -31.71 11.36 -5.23
C SER A 25 -31.60 12.27 -4.01
N GLY A 26 -32.38 13.35 -3.95
CA GLY A 26 -32.29 14.40 -2.93
C GLY A 26 -32.65 13.92 -1.53
N THR A 27 -33.60 13.00 -1.41
CA THR A 27 -33.99 12.46 -0.10
C THR A 27 -33.30 11.15 0.26
N GLN A 28 -32.58 10.53 -0.70
CA GLN A 28 -31.92 9.24 -0.51
C GLN A 28 -30.98 9.24 0.70
N TYR A 29 -30.38 10.39 1.00
CA TYR A 29 -29.60 10.63 2.21
C TYR A 29 -30.00 11.98 2.83
N ASN A 30 -31.20 12.05 3.40
CA ASN A 30 -31.69 13.25 4.07
C ASN A 30 -31.15 13.35 5.51
N PHE A 31 -29.87 13.69 5.62
CA PHE A 31 -29.17 13.81 6.90
C PHE A 31 -29.78 14.87 7.84
N ASP A 32 -30.48 15.87 7.31
CA ASP A 32 -31.13 16.90 8.13
C ASP A 32 -32.29 16.33 8.96
N PHE A 33 -32.97 15.29 8.46
CA PHE A 33 -34.09 14.62 9.16
C PHE A 33 -33.67 13.31 9.86
N GLU A 34 -32.89 12.45 9.21
CA GLU A 34 -32.60 11.10 9.72
C GLU A 34 -31.66 11.09 10.93
N ILE A 35 -30.77 12.09 11.01
CA ILE A 35 -29.79 12.19 12.10
C ILE A 35 -30.43 12.72 13.39
N GLU A 36 -31.48 13.54 13.28
CA GLU A 36 -32.15 14.12 14.44
C GLU A 36 -32.83 13.05 15.30
N GLU A 37 -33.42 12.03 14.67
CA GLU A 37 -34.22 11.02 15.37
C GLU A 37 -33.37 9.91 16.02
N LYS A 38 -32.30 9.45 15.35
CA LYS A 38 -31.45 8.32 15.82
C LYS A 38 -30.21 8.75 16.62
N TYR A 39 -29.57 9.86 16.28
CA TYR A 39 -28.21 10.16 16.77
C TYR A 39 -28.18 11.25 17.86
N ARG A 40 -29.11 12.21 17.86
CA ARG A 40 -29.18 13.21 18.97
C ARG A 40 -29.75 12.63 20.27
N ARG A 41 -30.61 11.60 20.19
CA ARG A 41 -31.22 10.95 21.38
C ARG A 41 -30.31 9.93 22.06
N SER A 42 -29.42 9.26 21.33
CA SER A 42 -28.63 8.14 21.84
C SER A 42 -27.27 8.53 22.43
N GLY A 43 -26.71 9.70 22.11
CA GLY A 43 -25.54 10.28 22.80
C GLY A 43 -24.22 9.48 22.74
N GLU A 44 -24.21 8.30 22.12
CA GLU A 44 -23.14 7.29 22.26
C GLU A 44 -22.19 7.20 21.05
N TRP A 45 -22.48 7.85 19.92
CA TRP A 45 -21.68 7.78 18.69
C TRP A 45 -21.39 9.18 18.15
N GLY A 46 -20.12 9.48 17.83
CA GLY A 46 -19.75 10.73 17.17
C GLY A 46 -20.39 10.81 15.78
N MET A 47 -20.96 11.96 15.42
CA MET A 47 -21.57 12.11 14.10
C MET A 47 -20.48 12.12 13.01
N PRO A 48 -20.62 11.32 11.94
CA PRO A 48 -19.66 11.34 10.83
C PRO A 48 -19.68 12.70 10.12
N ASN A 49 -18.57 13.10 9.49
CA ASN A 49 -18.49 14.33 8.68
C ASN A 49 -18.95 14.02 7.24
N VAL A 50 -20.26 14.02 6.98
CA VAL A 50 -20.84 13.65 5.69
C VAL A 50 -21.53 14.84 5.05
N VAL A 51 -21.30 15.03 3.76
CA VAL A 51 -22.05 15.94 2.89
C VAL A 51 -22.63 15.12 1.76
N HIS A 52 -23.92 15.29 1.46
CA HIS A 52 -24.57 14.67 0.33
C HIS A 52 -25.16 15.73 -0.60
N LEU A 53 -24.96 15.52 -1.89
CA LEU A 53 -25.50 16.34 -2.97
C LEU A 53 -26.34 15.45 -3.88
N GLY A 54 -27.65 15.63 -3.86
CA GLY A 54 -28.60 14.93 -4.73
C GLY A 54 -29.04 15.80 -5.91
N ALA A 55 -29.13 15.21 -7.09
CA ALA A 55 -29.45 15.89 -8.34
C ALA A 55 -30.93 16.29 -8.49
N THR A 56 -31.86 15.63 -7.81
CA THR A 56 -33.32 15.83 -7.95
C THR A 56 -34.06 15.60 -6.64
N LEU A 57 -35.19 16.27 -6.42
CA LEU A 57 -36.13 15.91 -5.34
C LEU A 57 -36.97 14.67 -5.71
N ASP A 58 -37.68 14.11 -4.73
CA ASP A 58 -38.51 12.89 -4.89
C ASP A 58 -39.61 13.02 -5.94
N GLU A 59 -40.05 14.22 -6.27
CA GLU A 59 -41.11 14.44 -7.26
C GLU A 59 -40.54 14.80 -8.65
N GLN A 60 -39.21 14.85 -8.79
CA GLN A 60 -38.52 15.38 -9.96
C GLN A 60 -37.76 14.29 -10.73
N LEU A 61 -37.63 14.51 -12.04
CA LEU A 61 -36.85 13.66 -12.93
C LEU A 61 -35.52 14.33 -13.27
N ASN A 62 -34.49 13.51 -13.50
CA ASN A 62 -33.17 13.98 -13.87
C ASN A 62 -33.14 14.24 -15.38
N TYR A 63 -32.76 15.45 -15.78
CA TYR A 63 -32.72 15.83 -17.18
C TYR A 63 -31.38 15.42 -17.82
N ASN A 64 -31.48 14.57 -18.84
CA ASN A 64 -30.39 14.31 -19.77
C ASN A 64 -30.42 15.36 -20.88
N ARG A 65 -29.27 15.97 -21.20
CA ARG A 65 -29.11 16.79 -22.40
C ARG A 65 -28.15 16.09 -23.35
N GLU A 66 -28.43 16.17 -24.65
CA GLU A 66 -27.42 15.88 -25.68
C GLU A 66 -26.49 17.09 -25.86
N PHE A 67 -25.41 16.90 -26.66
CA PHE A 67 -24.30 17.82 -27.04
C PHE A 67 -23.03 17.69 -26.16
N GLU A 68 -21.77 17.86 -26.61
CA GLU A 68 -21.16 18.38 -27.86
C GLU A 68 -20.17 17.36 -28.52
N ASP A 69 -19.80 16.28 -27.81
CA ASP A 69 -18.69 15.36 -28.17
C ASP A 69 -19.13 13.90 -28.42
N GLY A 70 -20.44 13.67 -28.59
CA GLY A 70 -21.02 12.32 -28.73
C GLY A 70 -21.15 11.53 -27.42
N VAL A 71 -20.83 12.13 -26.27
CA VAL A 71 -21.05 11.56 -24.93
C VAL A 71 -22.25 12.23 -24.27
N GLN A 72 -23.22 11.45 -23.82
CA GLN A 72 -24.40 11.95 -23.11
C GLN A 72 -24.08 12.14 -21.62
N HIS A 73 -24.31 13.35 -21.10
CA HIS A 73 -24.18 13.67 -19.68
C HIS A 73 -25.52 14.16 -19.12
N THR A 74 -25.77 13.93 -17.83
CA THR A 74 -26.87 14.59 -17.12
C THR A 74 -26.56 16.09 -16.98
N ILE A 75 -27.58 16.93 -16.95
CA ILE A 75 -27.38 18.38 -16.77
C ILE A 75 -26.70 18.69 -15.42
N PHE A 76 -27.01 17.90 -14.40
CA PHE A 76 -26.39 17.98 -13.08
C PHE A 76 -24.88 17.72 -13.14
N CYS A 77 -24.47 16.59 -13.73
CA CYS A 77 -23.07 16.21 -13.81
C CYS A 77 -22.27 17.19 -14.68
N TYR A 78 -22.85 17.61 -15.81
CA TYR A 78 -22.23 18.60 -16.69
C TYR A 78 -21.99 19.94 -15.97
N VAL A 79 -23.02 20.53 -15.36
CA VAL A 79 -22.92 21.81 -14.66
C VAL A 79 -21.92 21.73 -13.50
N MET A 80 -21.93 20.63 -12.76
CA MET A 80 -20.97 20.42 -11.66
C MET A 80 -19.53 20.39 -12.17
N THR A 81 -19.28 19.60 -13.21
CA THR A 81 -17.92 19.35 -13.73
C THR A 81 -17.33 20.63 -14.30
N VAL A 82 -18.06 21.29 -15.21
CA VAL A 82 -17.63 22.56 -15.82
C VAL A 82 -17.39 23.64 -14.77
N TYR A 83 -18.24 23.72 -13.74
CA TYR A 83 -18.07 24.72 -12.68
C TYR A 83 -16.83 24.45 -11.83
N LEU A 84 -16.60 23.19 -11.43
CA LEU A 84 -15.47 22.82 -10.58
C LEU A 84 -14.12 22.87 -11.32
N GLU A 85 -14.10 22.56 -12.62
CA GLU A 85 -12.91 22.75 -13.47
C GLU A 85 -12.46 24.21 -13.50
N ASN A 86 -13.42 25.14 -13.64
CA ASN A 86 -13.14 26.57 -13.65
C ASN A 86 -12.96 27.17 -12.25
N ASN A 87 -13.39 26.46 -11.20
CA ASN A 87 -13.37 26.94 -9.82
C ASN A 87 -12.96 25.81 -8.85
N PRO A 88 -11.69 25.33 -8.91
CA PRO A 88 -11.24 24.17 -8.13
C PRO A 88 -11.28 24.39 -6.60
N ARG A 89 -11.38 25.65 -6.17
CA ARG A 89 -11.55 26.05 -4.76
C ARG A 89 -12.99 26.47 -4.44
N ALA A 90 -13.96 26.04 -5.22
CA ALA A 90 -15.37 26.27 -4.90
C ALA A 90 -15.78 25.52 -3.62
N THR A 91 -16.55 26.19 -2.78
CA THR A 91 -17.24 25.56 -1.65
C THR A 91 -18.57 24.95 -2.10
N TRP A 92 -19.19 24.11 -1.26
CA TRP A 92 -20.53 23.58 -1.54
C TRP A 92 -21.56 24.71 -1.73
N HIS A 93 -21.47 25.79 -0.95
CA HIS A 93 -22.29 26.99 -1.16
C HIS A 93 -22.11 27.61 -2.55
N ASN A 94 -20.85 27.73 -3.01
CA ASN A 94 -20.56 28.29 -4.31
C ASN A 94 -21.17 27.43 -5.43
N LEU A 95 -21.04 26.10 -5.31
CA LEU A 95 -21.61 25.15 -6.26
C LEU A 95 -23.15 25.19 -6.25
N MET A 96 -23.79 25.21 -5.08
CA MET A 96 -25.25 25.32 -4.97
C MET A 96 -25.80 26.62 -5.56
N LYS A 97 -25.10 27.74 -5.35
CA LYS A 97 -25.47 29.01 -5.97
C LYS A 97 -25.38 28.95 -7.50
N HIS A 98 -24.41 28.20 -8.02
CA HIS A 98 -24.26 28.00 -9.46
C HIS A 98 -25.36 27.10 -10.04
N PHE A 99 -25.70 26.00 -9.36
CA PHE A 99 -26.79 25.11 -9.77
C PHE A 99 -28.13 25.84 -9.87
N LYS A 100 -28.47 26.69 -8.89
CA LYS A 100 -29.69 27.51 -8.93
C LYS A 100 -29.81 28.43 -10.15
N LYS A 101 -28.69 28.74 -10.81
CA LYS A 101 -28.66 29.59 -12.01
C LYS A 101 -28.74 28.78 -13.30
N MET A 102 -28.19 27.57 -13.31
CA MET A 102 -27.90 26.81 -14.53
C MET A 102 -28.82 25.61 -14.74
N ILE A 103 -29.41 25.07 -13.68
CA ILE A 103 -30.35 23.95 -13.76
C ILE A 103 -31.78 24.47 -14.03
N PRO A 104 -32.58 23.75 -14.83
CA PRO A 104 -34.00 24.05 -15.07
C PRO A 104 -34.83 24.23 -13.79
N GLU A 105 -35.87 25.06 -13.83
CA GLU A 105 -36.72 25.36 -12.66
C GLU A 105 -37.46 24.13 -12.10
N ASP A 106 -37.65 23.10 -12.91
CA ASP A 106 -38.29 21.83 -12.56
C ASP A 106 -37.32 20.75 -12.06
N GLN A 107 -36.02 21.05 -11.98
CA GLN A 107 -35.01 20.23 -11.32
C GLN A 107 -34.35 21.01 -10.17
N SER A 108 -34.44 20.47 -8.96
CA SER A 108 -33.89 21.06 -7.76
C SER A 108 -32.79 20.17 -7.20
N VAL A 109 -31.59 20.74 -7.10
CA VAL A 109 -30.47 20.09 -6.41
C VAL A 109 -30.64 20.27 -4.91
N GLN A 110 -30.37 19.21 -4.16
CA GLN A 110 -30.45 19.21 -2.70
C GLN A 110 -29.06 18.97 -2.10
N LEU A 111 -28.67 19.82 -1.15
CA LEU A 111 -27.45 19.66 -0.36
C LEU A 111 -27.87 19.38 1.08
N THR A 112 -27.51 18.21 1.60
CA THR A 112 -27.73 17.82 2.99
C THR A 112 -26.38 17.47 3.63
N GLY A 113 -26.33 17.41 4.96
CA GLY A 113 -25.11 16.96 5.63
C GLY A 113 -25.27 16.85 7.12
N THR A 114 -24.26 16.28 7.77
CA THR A 114 -24.29 16.08 9.22
C THR A 114 -24.06 17.37 10.03
N SER A 115 -23.52 18.42 9.40
CA SER A 115 -23.39 19.75 9.97
C SER A 115 -23.42 20.84 8.89
N PRO A 116 -24.17 21.95 9.09
CA PRO A 116 -24.16 23.10 8.18
C PRO A 116 -22.77 23.72 7.96
N ASP A 117 -21.86 23.60 8.93
CA ASP A 117 -20.48 24.11 8.80
C ASP A 117 -19.73 23.46 7.63
N LEU A 118 -20.11 22.24 7.25
CA LEU A 118 -19.48 21.51 6.14
C LEU A 118 -19.76 22.17 4.78
N TRP A 119 -20.84 22.95 4.65
CA TRP A 119 -21.20 23.63 3.41
C TRP A 119 -20.24 24.75 3.01
N ASN A 120 -19.48 25.26 3.99
CA ASN A 120 -18.42 26.23 3.76
C ASN A 120 -17.08 25.58 3.37
N GLY A 121 -17.00 24.25 3.44
CA GLY A 121 -15.84 23.49 2.98
C GLY A 121 -15.78 23.41 1.45
N PHE A 122 -14.56 23.24 0.93
CA PHE A 122 -14.31 23.02 -0.51
C PHE A 122 -15.01 21.75 -1.00
N VAL A 123 -15.66 21.78 -2.17
CA VAL A 123 -16.28 20.58 -2.77
C VAL A 123 -15.22 19.50 -2.97
N ILE A 124 -14.15 19.86 -3.68
CA ILE A 124 -12.92 19.07 -3.79
C ILE A 124 -11.96 19.62 -2.74
N ARG A 125 -11.65 18.84 -1.70
CA ARG A 125 -10.71 19.28 -0.66
C ARG A 125 -9.31 19.39 -1.27
N PRO A 126 -8.67 20.57 -1.27
CA PRO A 126 -7.26 20.67 -1.63
C PRO A 126 -6.45 19.90 -0.59
N LEU A 127 -5.55 19.05 -1.08
CA LEU A 127 -4.59 18.35 -0.22
C LEU A 127 -3.71 19.38 0.48
N THR A 128 -3.51 19.24 1.79
CA THR A 128 -2.53 20.06 2.54
C THR A 128 -1.10 19.76 2.06
N THR A 129 -0.11 20.59 2.40
CA THR A 129 1.29 20.37 1.96
C THR A 129 1.87 19.01 2.37
N SER A 130 1.41 18.45 3.50
CA SER A 130 1.75 17.11 3.96
C SER A 130 0.94 15.98 3.30
N GLU A 131 -0.18 16.32 2.64
CA GLU A 131 -1.07 15.39 1.94
C GLU A 131 -0.87 15.46 0.41
N ARG A 132 -0.26 16.54 -0.10
CA ARG A 132 -0.02 16.78 -1.52
C ARG A 132 1.35 16.25 -1.92
N GLU A 133 1.44 15.63 -3.07
CA GLU A 133 2.74 15.36 -3.69
C GLU A 133 3.47 16.68 -3.97
N ILE A 134 4.80 16.69 -3.79
CA ILE A 134 5.66 17.81 -4.20
C ILE A 134 5.35 18.15 -5.66
N GLN A 135 4.94 19.39 -5.91
CA GLN A 135 4.63 19.89 -7.25
C GLN A 135 5.91 20.43 -7.91
N ILE A 136 5.90 20.53 -9.25
CA ILE A 136 7.05 21.06 -10.01
C ILE A 136 7.38 22.51 -9.57
N GLU A 137 6.36 23.25 -9.15
CA GLU A 137 6.45 24.61 -8.61
C GLU A 137 7.18 24.69 -7.27
N ASP A 138 7.28 23.57 -6.55
CA ASP A 138 7.94 23.46 -5.25
C ASP A 138 9.45 23.11 -5.38
N LEU A 139 9.96 22.92 -6.62
CA LEU A 139 11.35 22.56 -6.91
C LEU A 139 12.21 23.81 -7.22
N SER A 140 13.49 23.79 -6.82
CA SER A 140 14.42 24.89 -7.09
C SER A 140 14.83 24.93 -8.58
N GLN A 141 15.35 26.06 -9.07
CA GLN A 141 15.84 26.15 -10.45
C GLN A 141 17.02 25.19 -10.73
N GLU A 142 17.75 24.76 -9.71
CA GLU A 142 18.80 23.73 -9.85
C GLU A 142 18.19 22.33 -10.09
N ASP A 143 17.05 22.01 -9.48
CA ASP A 143 16.37 20.73 -9.67
C ASP A 143 15.77 20.57 -11.07
N LEU A 144 15.31 21.69 -11.66
CA LEU A 144 14.68 21.75 -12.99
C LEU A 144 15.69 21.63 -14.14
N ALA A 145 16.97 21.97 -13.92
CA ALA A 145 17.99 21.95 -14.96
C ALA A 145 18.41 20.53 -15.39
N THR A 146 18.10 19.50 -14.59
CA THR A 146 18.47 18.10 -14.87
C THR A 146 17.43 17.28 -15.63
N ALA A 147 16.29 17.85 -16.00
CA ALA A 147 15.22 17.14 -16.69
C ALA A 147 14.85 17.83 -18.00
N GLN A 148 15.65 17.61 -19.05
CA GLN A 148 15.22 17.85 -20.42
C GLN A 148 15.11 16.54 -21.20
N GLU A 149 14.00 16.47 -21.94
CA GLU A 149 13.59 15.49 -22.96
C GLU A 149 12.88 14.19 -22.51
N GLY A 150 11.54 14.31 -22.47
CA GLY A 150 10.68 13.47 -23.33
C GLY A 150 9.76 12.47 -22.63
N MET A 151 8.46 12.78 -22.54
CA MET A 151 7.38 12.17 -23.36
C MET A 151 6.00 12.50 -22.76
N THR A 152 5.13 13.00 -23.62
CA THR A 152 3.72 13.28 -23.35
C THR A 152 2.92 12.01 -23.11
N ILE A 153 2.00 12.09 -22.15
CA ILE A 153 1.01 11.06 -21.81
C ILE A 153 0.09 10.86 -23.00
N GLN A 154 0.28 9.81 -23.79
CA GLN A 154 -0.75 9.25 -24.66
C GLN A 154 -0.47 7.77 -24.98
N GLN A 155 -1.46 6.94 -24.64
CA GLN A 155 -1.75 5.58 -25.10
C GLN A 155 -0.88 4.42 -24.56
N PHE A 156 -1.54 3.58 -23.76
CA PHE A 156 -1.11 2.23 -23.36
C PHE A 156 -0.98 1.34 -24.60
N VAL A 157 0.19 1.36 -25.22
CA VAL A 157 0.58 0.43 -26.29
C VAL A 157 1.71 -0.44 -25.76
N GLN A 158 1.62 -1.75 -25.97
CA GLN A 158 2.68 -2.69 -25.64
C GLN A 158 3.98 -2.24 -26.30
N LEU A 159 4.94 -1.79 -25.49
CA LEU A 159 6.27 -1.43 -25.98
C LEU A 159 6.91 -2.62 -26.68
N SER A 160 7.57 -2.36 -27.82
CA SER A 160 8.38 -3.37 -28.49
C SER A 160 9.55 -3.82 -27.62
N ASP A 161 10.07 -5.02 -27.85
CA ASP A 161 11.24 -5.53 -27.11
C ASP A 161 12.48 -4.62 -27.25
N LYS A 162 12.60 -3.92 -28.38
CA LYS A 162 13.67 -2.95 -28.62
C LYS A 162 13.53 -1.72 -27.73
N GLU A 163 12.31 -1.19 -27.57
CA GLU A 163 12.01 -0.07 -26.68
C GLU A 163 12.19 -0.47 -25.22
N LYS A 164 11.70 -1.65 -24.81
CA LYS A 164 11.94 -2.20 -23.47
C LYS A 164 13.43 -2.29 -23.17
N LYS A 165 14.24 -2.79 -24.10
CA LYS A 165 15.70 -2.86 -23.95
C LYS A 165 16.34 -1.48 -23.84
N HIS A 166 15.85 -0.49 -24.57
CA HIS A 166 16.39 0.88 -24.53
C HIS A 166 16.03 1.59 -23.22
N LEU A 167 14.77 1.47 -22.76
CA LEU A 167 14.34 1.98 -21.46
C LEU A 167 15.11 1.32 -20.32
N ARG A 168 15.33 -0.01 -20.42
CA ARG A 168 16.15 -0.73 -19.45
C ARG A 168 17.58 -0.21 -19.41
N LYS A 169 18.20 0.01 -20.58
CA LYS A 169 19.55 0.58 -20.64
C LYS A 169 19.62 1.97 -19.99
N ARG A 170 18.66 2.86 -20.30
CA ARG A 170 18.57 4.20 -19.68
C ARG A 170 18.40 4.11 -18.16
N TRP A 171 17.57 3.17 -17.70
CA TRP A 171 17.40 2.90 -16.29
C TRP A 171 18.70 2.44 -15.63
N ASP A 172 19.40 1.47 -16.23
CA ASP A 172 20.66 0.95 -15.69
C ASP A 172 21.73 2.06 -15.63
N GLU A 173 21.85 2.90 -16.66
CA GLU A 173 22.73 4.08 -16.68
C GLU A 173 22.39 5.10 -15.57
N TYR A 174 21.10 5.35 -15.36
CA TYR A 174 20.61 6.22 -14.29
C TYR A 174 20.99 5.66 -12.92
N ILE A 175 20.73 4.36 -12.69
CA ILE A 175 21.06 3.66 -11.44
C ILE A 175 22.56 3.72 -11.17
N ASP A 176 23.38 3.42 -12.17
CA ASP A 176 24.83 3.45 -12.03
C ASP A 176 25.31 4.85 -11.63
N SER A 177 24.83 5.90 -12.32
CA SER A 177 25.25 7.29 -12.04
C SER A 177 24.81 7.84 -10.69
N LYS A 178 23.63 7.43 -10.21
CA LYS A 178 23.01 8.03 -9.02
C LYS A 178 23.27 7.21 -7.77
N PHE A 179 23.40 5.90 -7.89
CA PHE A 179 23.37 4.97 -6.76
C PHE A 179 24.67 4.18 -6.58
N LYS A 180 25.26 3.64 -7.66
CA LYS A 180 26.48 2.80 -7.52
C LYS A 180 27.76 3.59 -7.34
N THR A 181 27.87 4.77 -7.97
CA THR A 181 29.11 5.58 -7.90
C THR A 181 29.18 6.48 -6.67
N ASN A 182 28.07 6.69 -5.95
CA ASN A 182 28.00 7.62 -4.83
C ASN A 182 27.75 6.87 -3.52
N THR A 183 28.71 6.95 -2.59
CA THR A 183 28.50 6.47 -1.22
C THR A 183 27.51 7.38 -0.51
N ARG A 184 26.39 6.83 -0.07
CA ARG A 184 25.35 7.61 0.62
C ARG A 184 25.59 7.72 2.10
N ASP A 185 25.17 8.85 2.65
CA ASP A 185 25.18 9.09 4.07
C ASP A 185 23.83 8.74 4.67
N TYR A 186 23.76 7.58 5.33
CA TYR A 186 22.56 7.10 6.01
C TYR A 186 22.53 7.59 7.47
N LYS A 187 21.38 8.07 7.95
CA LYS A 187 21.17 8.55 9.32
C LYS A 187 20.71 7.44 10.28
N THR A 188 21.30 6.26 10.14
CA THR A 188 21.00 5.04 10.91
C THR A 188 22.27 4.44 11.50
N GLN A 189 22.15 3.73 12.63
CA GLN A 189 23.23 2.89 13.15
C GLN A 189 23.66 1.79 12.18
N TYR A 190 22.81 1.42 11.22
CA TYR A 190 23.07 0.36 10.24
C TYR A 190 23.76 0.85 8.96
N LYS A 191 24.20 2.11 8.91
CA LYS A 191 24.79 2.76 7.73
C LYS A 191 25.78 1.88 6.95
N ALA A 192 26.73 1.24 7.63
CA ALA A 192 27.75 0.41 6.97
C ALA A 192 27.13 -0.76 6.18
N LYS A 193 26.11 -1.43 6.74
CA LYS A 193 25.43 -2.56 6.09
C LYS A 193 24.55 -2.11 4.92
N LEU A 194 23.93 -0.93 5.03
CA LEU A 194 23.16 -0.34 3.93
C LEU A 194 24.05 0.11 2.78
N GLN A 195 25.20 0.69 3.08
CA GLN A 195 26.21 1.03 2.08
C GLN A 195 26.75 -0.22 1.37
N GLU A 196 26.83 -1.35 2.06
CA GLU A 196 27.20 -2.62 1.44
C GLU A 196 26.12 -3.13 0.48
N LEU A 197 24.84 -3.05 0.85
CA LEU A 197 23.72 -3.36 -0.06
C LEU A 197 23.78 -2.48 -1.32
N ASP A 198 23.99 -1.18 -1.14
CA ASP A 198 24.18 -0.25 -2.26
C ASP A 198 25.35 -0.67 -3.15
N ALA A 199 26.50 -1.02 -2.55
CA ALA A 199 27.70 -1.44 -3.26
C ALA A 199 27.53 -2.77 -4.02
N MET A 200 26.68 -3.68 -3.52
CA MET A 200 26.29 -4.90 -4.26
C MET A 200 25.44 -4.58 -5.50
N GLY A 201 24.81 -3.40 -5.54
CA GLY A 201 23.89 -2.99 -6.61
C GLY A 201 22.41 -3.13 -6.25
N CYS A 202 22.09 -3.34 -4.97
CA CYS A 202 20.71 -3.24 -4.49
C CYS A 202 20.26 -1.77 -4.51
N ILE A 203 18.99 -1.55 -4.81
CA ILE A 203 18.43 -0.22 -5.05
C ILE A 203 17.55 0.20 -3.86
N PRO A 204 17.93 1.19 -3.03
CA PRO A 204 17.13 1.58 -1.87
C PRO A 204 15.95 2.46 -2.27
N LEU A 205 14.75 1.88 -2.22
CA LEU A 205 13.47 2.50 -2.59
C LEU A 205 13.20 3.83 -1.89
N LYS A 206 13.71 4.00 -0.66
CA LYS A 206 13.48 5.19 0.15
C LYS A 206 13.95 6.49 -0.50
N PHE A 207 14.98 6.42 -1.36
CA PHE A 207 15.54 7.58 -2.05
C PHE A 207 15.05 7.72 -3.50
N PHE A 208 14.05 6.93 -3.90
CA PHE A 208 13.43 7.06 -5.22
C PHE A 208 12.15 7.89 -5.12
N PRO A 209 12.11 9.09 -5.73
CA PRO A 209 10.84 9.71 -6.01
C PRO A 209 10.14 8.88 -7.09
N ARG A 210 8.89 8.47 -6.83
CA ARG A 210 8.14 7.57 -7.74
C ARG A 210 8.00 8.10 -9.17
N LYS A 211 8.07 9.41 -9.36
CA LYS A 211 8.01 10.08 -10.66
C LYS A 211 9.20 9.73 -11.57
N GLN A 212 10.34 9.34 -10.99
CA GLN A 212 11.53 8.91 -11.74
C GLN A 212 11.51 7.42 -12.07
N LEU A 213 10.50 6.69 -11.59
CA LEU A 213 10.38 5.27 -11.88
C LEU A 213 9.89 5.06 -13.31
N PRO A 214 10.34 3.98 -13.97
CA PRO A 214 9.83 3.62 -15.28
C PRO A 214 8.32 3.42 -15.17
N GLN A 215 7.56 4.02 -16.07
CA GLN A 215 6.10 3.89 -16.12
C GLN A 215 5.65 2.58 -16.80
N PHE A 216 6.60 1.71 -17.16
CA PHE A 216 6.37 0.51 -17.95
C PHE A 216 7.03 -0.71 -17.31
N ARG A 217 6.49 -1.91 -17.60
CA ARG A 217 7.08 -3.20 -17.20
C ARG A 217 8.38 -3.47 -17.95
N ILE A 218 9.49 -3.01 -17.38
CA ILE A 218 10.83 -3.15 -17.97
C ILE A 218 11.74 -4.12 -17.19
N PHE A 219 11.20 -4.79 -16.16
CA PHE A 219 11.95 -5.67 -15.28
C PHE A 219 11.54 -7.12 -15.49
N PRO A 220 12.30 -7.92 -16.28
CA PRO A 220 12.04 -9.34 -16.44
C PRO A 220 11.98 -10.09 -15.11
N LYS A 221 13.00 -9.89 -14.25
CA LYS A 221 13.08 -10.42 -12.90
C LYS A 221 13.24 -9.25 -11.93
N LEU A 222 12.23 -9.00 -11.10
CA LEU A 222 12.19 -7.90 -10.15
C LEU A 222 12.09 -8.46 -8.73
N ALA A 223 12.79 -7.86 -7.77
CA ALA A 223 12.68 -8.24 -6.37
C ALA A 223 12.50 -7.01 -5.47
N GLY A 224 11.62 -7.15 -4.47
CA GLY A 224 11.43 -6.21 -3.37
C GLY A 224 11.81 -6.83 -2.04
N ILE A 225 12.84 -6.32 -1.37
CA ILE A 225 13.33 -6.80 -0.08
C ILE A 225 12.96 -5.76 1.00
N PHE A 226 12.05 -6.11 1.89
CA PHE A 226 11.59 -5.27 2.98
C PHE A 226 12.16 -5.78 4.30
N ILE A 227 12.95 -4.95 4.95
CA ILE A 227 13.79 -5.31 6.09
C ILE A 227 13.38 -4.47 7.30
N CYS A 228 12.86 -5.08 8.36
CA CYS A 228 12.36 -4.37 9.54
C CYS A 228 13.17 -4.71 10.79
N PRO A 229 14.32 -4.05 11.04
CA PRO A 229 15.05 -4.17 12.30
C PRO A 229 14.41 -3.37 13.46
N TYR A 230 13.46 -2.47 13.15
CA TYR A 230 12.78 -1.56 14.07
C TYR A 230 13.77 -0.73 14.90
N GLU A 231 14.71 -0.04 14.23
CA GLU A 231 15.67 0.79 14.95
C GLU A 231 14.96 1.90 15.74
N LYS A 232 15.50 2.18 16.93
CA LYS A 232 14.98 3.16 17.91
C LYS A 232 13.55 2.84 18.39
N GLN A 233 13.11 1.59 18.28
CA GLN A 233 11.83 1.12 18.80
C GLN A 233 12.04 -0.01 19.82
N ASP A 234 11.11 -0.15 20.76
CA ASP A 234 11.20 -1.13 21.85
C ASP A 234 11.18 -2.58 21.36
N ASN A 235 10.65 -2.82 20.16
CA ASN A 235 10.55 -4.12 19.51
C ASN A 235 11.70 -4.40 18.53
N THR A 236 12.86 -3.76 18.69
CA THR A 236 14.01 -3.97 17.79
C THR A 236 14.44 -5.43 17.69
N LEU A 237 14.76 -5.86 16.48
CA LEU A 237 15.32 -7.17 16.16
C LEU A 237 16.84 -7.13 15.99
N GLY A 238 17.45 -5.96 16.20
CA GLY A 238 18.86 -5.72 15.99
C GLY A 238 19.27 -5.98 14.54
N ASP A 239 20.41 -6.64 14.37
CA ASP A 239 21.09 -6.79 13.09
C ASP A 239 20.57 -7.93 12.20
N ALA A 240 19.83 -8.89 12.76
CA ALA A 240 19.50 -10.13 12.06
C ALA A 240 18.68 -9.90 10.77
N PRO A 241 17.62 -9.06 10.75
CA PRO A 241 16.88 -8.80 9.51
C PRO A 241 17.74 -8.19 8.40
N LEU A 242 18.76 -7.40 8.75
CA LEU A 242 19.69 -6.81 7.79
C LEU A 242 20.65 -7.82 7.20
N ASN A 243 21.16 -8.74 8.02
CA ASN A 243 22.04 -9.81 7.55
C ASN A 243 21.26 -10.74 6.59
N ASP A 244 20.01 -11.06 6.94
CA ASP A 244 19.12 -11.84 6.10
C ASP A 244 18.83 -11.15 4.76
N GLY A 245 18.46 -9.86 4.81
CA GLY A 245 18.23 -9.04 3.61
C GLY A 245 19.47 -8.94 2.71
N ARG A 246 20.68 -8.86 3.30
CA ARG A 246 21.96 -8.89 2.55
C ARG A 246 22.19 -10.23 1.85
N ALA A 247 21.98 -11.34 2.56
CA ALA A 247 22.15 -12.67 1.99
C ALA A 247 21.19 -12.91 0.81
N ILE A 248 19.92 -12.58 0.98
CA ILE A 248 18.91 -12.68 -0.09
C ILE A 248 19.21 -11.71 -1.24
N GLY A 249 19.57 -10.47 -0.93
CA GLY A 249 19.93 -9.47 -1.95
C GLY A 249 21.05 -9.96 -2.85
N LYS A 250 22.13 -10.48 -2.26
CA LYS A 250 23.25 -11.07 -3.00
C LYS A 250 22.81 -12.25 -3.88
N LEU A 251 22.05 -13.18 -3.31
CA LEU A 251 21.56 -14.36 -4.03
C LEU A 251 20.72 -13.98 -5.26
N LEU A 252 19.83 -12.99 -5.11
CA LEU A 252 18.96 -12.52 -6.19
C LEU A 252 19.73 -11.76 -7.26
N LEU A 253 20.70 -10.92 -6.88
CA LEU A 253 21.60 -10.25 -7.83
C LEU A 253 22.39 -11.28 -8.66
N ASP A 254 22.92 -12.33 -8.01
CA ASP A 254 23.63 -13.43 -8.68
C ASP A 254 22.74 -14.23 -9.66
N GLN A 255 21.41 -14.12 -9.54
CA GLN A 255 20.42 -14.71 -10.45
C GLN A 255 19.84 -13.70 -11.47
N GLY A 256 20.39 -12.48 -11.51
CA GLY A 256 20.04 -11.46 -12.49
C GLY A 256 18.75 -10.69 -12.20
N TYR A 257 18.29 -10.69 -10.94
CA TYR A 257 17.17 -9.85 -10.53
C TYR A 257 17.59 -8.39 -10.42
N THR A 258 16.69 -7.48 -10.77
CA THR A 258 16.74 -6.11 -10.27
C THR A 258 16.27 -6.12 -8.82
N VAL A 259 17.17 -5.91 -7.87
CA VAL A 259 16.85 -5.96 -6.44
C VAL A 259 16.63 -4.56 -5.91
N MET A 260 15.43 -4.31 -5.41
CA MET A 260 15.04 -3.09 -4.72
C MET A 260 14.80 -3.41 -3.25
N TYR A 261 15.18 -2.52 -2.34
CA TYR A 261 15.00 -2.76 -0.90
C TYR A 261 14.52 -1.53 -0.14
N MET A 262 13.90 -1.77 1.02
CA MET A 262 13.52 -0.73 1.96
C MET A 262 13.72 -1.22 3.39
N VAL A 263 14.34 -0.37 4.21
CA VAL A 263 14.57 -0.65 5.64
C VAL A 263 13.61 0.16 6.49
N ASP A 264 12.99 -0.50 7.46
CA ASP A 264 11.97 0.04 8.36
C ASP A 264 10.89 0.86 7.61
N PRO A 265 10.24 0.27 6.59
CA PRO A 265 9.12 0.93 5.92
C PRO A 265 7.98 1.17 6.91
N THR A 266 7.35 2.33 6.83
CA THR A 266 6.00 2.51 7.37
C THR A 266 4.99 1.67 6.59
N SER A 267 3.84 1.36 7.17
CA SER A 267 2.80 0.55 6.51
C SER A 267 2.36 1.16 5.18
N ARG A 268 2.25 2.50 5.12
CA ARG A 268 1.91 3.21 3.89
C ARG A 268 3.02 3.07 2.84
N GLN A 269 4.29 3.24 3.23
CA GLN A 269 5.41 3.07 2.30
C GLN A 269 5.46 1.65 1.76
N TYR A 270 5.35 0.64 2.64
CA TYR A 270 5.32 -0.76 2.23
C TYR A 270 4.19 -1.03 1.24
N TYR A 271 2.95 -0.69 1.59
CA TYR A 271 1.78 -0.92 0.74
C TYR A 271 1.97 -0.33 -0.66
N GLN A 272 2.37 0.94 -0.72
CA GLN A 272 2.53 1.63 -1.97
C GLN A 272 3.72 1.12 -2.81
N TRP A 273 4.78 0.62 -2.18
CA TRP A 273 5.90 0.04 -2.90
C TRP A 273 5.57 -1.35 -3.41
N VAL A 274 4.83 -2.17 -2.65
CA VAL A 274 4.34 -3.46 -3.15
C VAL A 274 3.40 -3.25 -4.34
N ASP A 275 2.45 -2.31 -4.25
CA ASP A 275 1.57 -1.95 -5.36
C ASP A 275 2.38 -1.58 -6.62
N TRP A 276 3.41 -0.73 -6.46
CA TRP A 276 4.29 -0.39 -7.57
C TRP A 276 5.02 -1.61 -8.13
N LEU A 277 5.64 -2.44 -7.29
CA LEU A 277 6.39 -3.63 -7.72
C LEU A 277 5.52 -4.62 -8.51
N LEU A 278 4.27 -4.85 -8.07
CA LEU A 278 3.30 -5.73 -8.75
C LEU A 278 2.96 -5.22 -10.16
N ASN A 279 2.92 -3.91 -10.35
CA ASN A 279 2.59 -3.30 -11.64
C ASN A 279 3.76 -3.21 -12.62
N HIS A 280 5.01 -3.44 -12.17
CA HIS A 280 6.23 -3.18 -12.96
C HIS A 280 7.08 -4.42 -13.25
N ALA A 281 6.82 -5.55 -12.58
CA ALA A 281 7.41 -6.83 -12.94
C ALA A 281 6.83 -7.38 -14.25
N ASP A 282 7.69 -7.97 -15.09
CA ASP A 282 7.31 -8.58 -16.37
C ASP A 282 7.17 -10.11 -16.23
N LYS A 283 8.28 -10.85 -16.07
CA LYS A 283 8.24 -12.32 -15.98
C LYS A 283 8.09 -12.83 -14.55
N GLU A 284 8.83 -12.23 -13.62
CA GLU A 284 8.77 -12.61 -12.22
C GLU A 284 8.95 -11.44 -11.27
N LEU A 285 8.12 -11.45 -10.22
CA LEU A 285 8.31 -10.66 -9.01
C LEU A 285 8.63 -11.56 -7.82
N LEU A 286 9.68 -11.25 -7.08
CA LEU A 286 9.95 -11.85 -5.77
C LEU A 286 9.83 -10.80 -4.66
N LEU A 287 8.94 -11.02 -3.70
CA LEU A 287 8.82 -10.18 -2.51
C LEU A 287 9.37 -10.94 -1.30
N TYR A 288 10.33 -10.33 -0.61
CA TYR A 288 10.89 -10.84 0.61
C TYR A 288 10.59 -9.88 1.77
N PHE A 289 9.98 -10.37 2.83
CA PHE A 289 9.73 -9.61 4.05
C PHE A 289 10.38 -10.28 5.25
N ASN A 290 11.11 -9.50 6.05
CA ASN A 290 11.71 -9.93 7.30
C ASN A 290 11.45 -8.90 8.40
N GLY A 291 10.88 -9.37 9.51
CA GLY A 291 10.43 -8.55 10.62
C GLY A 291 9.57 -9.34 11.59
N HIS A 292 8.85 -8.61 12.45
CA HIS A 292 7.79 -9.19 13.27
C HIS A 292 6.54 -9.45 12.43
N GLY A 293 5.93 -10.60 12.69
CA GLY A 293 4.57 -10.91 12.28
C GLY A 293 3.75 -11.30 13.50
N GLY A 294 2.44 -11.17 13.39
CA GLY A 294 1.50 -11.46 14.48
C GLY A 294 0.12 -11.77 13.95
N GLN A 295 -0.82 -11.93 14.88
CA GLN A 295 -2.23 -12.13 14.57
C GLN A 295 -3.05 -11.04 15.27
N THR A 296 -4.11 -10.57 14.61
CA THR A 296 -5.07 -9.63 15.16
C THR A 296 -6.01 -10.34 16.15
N GLN A 297 -6.90 -9.59 16.79
CA GLN A 297 -7.94 -10.17 17.64
C GLN A 297 -9.23 -10.50 16.87
N GLU A 298 -9.33 -10.03 15.63
CA GLU A 298 -10.51 -10.15 14.77
C GLU A 298 -10.06 -10.66 13.40
N ASP A 299 -10.81 -11.59 12.85
CA ASP A 299 -10.67 -12.03 11.45
C ASP A 299 -11.26 -10.97 10.50
N PHE A 300 -10.41 -10.42 9.63
CA PHE A 300 -10.84 -9.49 8.58
C PHE A 300 -11.27 -10.17 7.28
N THR A 301 -10.87 -11.43 7.08
CA THR A 301 -11.11 -12.25 5.88
C THR A 301 -12.37 -13.08 6.05
N GLY A 302 -12.70 -13.48 7.28
CA GLY A 302 -13.78 -14.40 7.62
C GLY A 302 -13.49 -15.84 7.18
N THR A 303 -12.21 -16.15 6.91
CA THR A 303 -11.76 -17.43 6.37
C THR A 303 -10.72 -18.12 7.22
N GLU A 304 -10.28 -17.52 8.34
CA GLU A 304 -9.25 -18.10 9.19
C GLU A 304 -9.84 -19.12 10.16
N ASP A 305 -9.15 -20.25 10.34
CA ASP A 305 -9.60 -21.33 11.25
C ASP A 305 -9.60 -20.90 12.74
N ASP A 306 -8.83 -19.88 13.09
CA ASP A 306 -8.68 -19.38 14.47
C ASP A 306 -9.38 -18.04 14.75
N ASP A 307 -10.20 -17.57 13.79
CA ASP A 307 -10.89 -16.28 13.80
C ASP A 307 -9.95 -15.07 13.98
N LYS A 308 -8.70 -15.12 13.50
CA LYS A 308 -7.75 -13.99 13.56
C LYS A 308 -6.96 -13.82 12.27
N SER A 309 -6.85 -12.58 11.81
CA SER A 309 -6.03 -12.23 10.66
C SER A 309 -4.54 -12.08 11.00
N GLU A 310 -3.68 -12.59 10.12
CA GLU A 310 -2.24 -12.39 10.18
C GLU A 310 -1.86 -10.95 9.80
N PHE A 311 -0.72 -10.48 10.30
CA PHE A 311 -0.18 -9.19 9.89
C PHE A 311 1.34 -9.15 9.90
N TYR A 312 1.89 -8.31 9.02
CA TYR A 312 3.25 -7.81 9.12
C TYR A 312 3.30 -6.56 9.98
N ALA A 313 4.17 -6.55 10.99
CA ALA A 313 4.46 -5.33 11.73
C ALA A 313 5.42 -4.48 10.91
N THR A 314 5.04 -3.25 10.62
CA THR A 314 5.88 -2.27 9.90
C THR A 314 6.43 -1.24 10.88
N SER A 315 7.42 -0.46 10.47
CA SER A 315 8.00 0.55 11.35
C SER A 315 6.99 1.66 11.65
N LYS A 316 6.96 2.12 12.90
CA LYS A 316 6.21 3.31 13.30
C LYS A 316 6.94 4.61 12.96
N LEU A 317 8.24 4.52 12.71
CA LEU A 317 9.14 5.65 12.50
C LEU A 317 9.74 5.60 11.10
N ASP A 318 9.92 6.77 10.50
CA ASP A 318 10.79 6.94 9.34
C ASP A 318 12.16 7.43 9.82
N ILE A 319 13.14 6.53 9.95
CA ILE A 319 14.46 6.82 10.53
C ILE A 319 15.28 7.84 9.73
N GLU A 320 15.02 7.99 8.43
CA GLU A 320 15.75 8.95 7.57
C GLU A 320 14.99 10.29 7.43
N ASN A 321 13.72 10.34 7.84
CA ASN A 321 12.94 11.56 7.91
C ASN A 321 12.48 11.83 9.37
N PRO A 322 13.37 12.38 10.22
CA PRO A 322 13.06 12.69 11.61
C PRO A 322 12.00 13.80 11.79
N GLU A 323 11.62 14.53 10.72
CA GLU A 323 10.47 15.45 10.80
C GLU A 323 9.16 14.70 11.03
N VAL A 324 9.07 13.42 10.64
CA VAL A 324 7.95 12.54 11.01
C VAL A 324 7.90 12.33 12.53
N GLU A 325 9.06 12.25 13.19
CA GLU A 325 9.17 12.19 14.65
C GLU A 325 8.85 13.54 15.30
N ALA A 326 9.26 14.66 14.68
CA ALA A 326 8.94 16.01 15.15
C ALA A 326 7.45 16.31 15.05
N VAL A 327 6.78 15.93 13.96
CA VAL A 327 5.30 16.04 13.83
C VAL A 327 4.60 15.11 14.83
N ALA A 328 5.10 13.89 15.04
CA ALA A 328 4.57 13.00 16.08
C ALA A 328 4.77 13.55 17.50
N LYS A 329 5.91 14.21 17.78
CA LYS A 329 6.22 14.88 19.05
C LYS A 329 5.49 16.21 19.25
N GLU A 330 5.25 16.98 18.19
CA GLU A 330 4.51 18.25 18.24
C GLU A 330 3.01 17.98 18.44
N ILE A 331 2.50 16.86 17.90
CA ILE A 331 1.17 16.32 18.24
C ILE A 331 1.16 15.74 19.67
N GLY A 332 2.26 15.13 20.14
CA GLY A 332 2.37 14.50 21.46
C GLY A 332 2.76 15.41 22.64
N SER A 333 3.18 16.65 22.41
CA SER A 333 3.72 17.55 23.46
C SER A 333 2.65 18.39 24.18
N LYS A 334 1.38 18.32 23.78
CA LYS A 334 0.26 18.71 24.64
C LYS A 334 -0.13 17.52 25.53
N ALA A 335 0.79 17.17 26.43
CA ALA A 335 0.63 16.10 27.40
C ALA A 335 -0.50 16.43 28.39
N SER A 336 -1.50 15.56 28.42
CA SER A 336 -2.14 15.16 29.67
C SER A 336 -2.14 13.63 29.72
N ASP A 337 -1.53 13.08 30.77
CA ASP A 337 -1.46 11.66 31.12
C ASP A 337 -2.85 11.07 31.37
N SER A 338 -3.58 10.79 30.30
CA SER A 338 -4.82 10.04 30.38
C SER A 338 -4.84 8.99 29.28
N ASP A 339 -5.47 7.84 29.55
CA ASP A 339 -5.64 6.73 28.59
C ASP A 339 -6.30 7.15 27.26
N GLN A 340 -6.87 8.36 27.18
CA GLN A 340 -7.38 8.98 25.95
C GLN A 340 -6.28 9.39 24.96
N SER A 341 -5.08 9.74 25.42
CA SER A 341 -3.96 10.17 24.57
C SER A 341 -3.37 9.02 23.75
N LYS A 342 -3.49 7.77 24.24
CA LYS A 342 -3.12 6.55 23.49
C LYS A 342 -4.12 6.20 22.38
N GLN A 343 -5.39 6.65 22.49
CA GLN A 343 -6.42 6.41 21.48
C GLN A 343 -6.35 7.40 20.29
N LEU A 344 -5.81 8.61 20.49
CA LEU A 344 -5.67 9.64 19.45
C LEU A 344 -4.61 9.34 18.36
N MET A 345 -3.77 8.32 18.56
CA MET A 345 -2.73 7.89 17.61
C MET A 345 -3.19 6.82 16.59
N GLN A 346 -4.48 6.54 16.49
CA GLN A 346 -4.98 5.59 15.49
C GLN A 346 -5.01 6.24 14.10
N PHE A 347 -3.96 5.98 13.31
CA PHE A 347 -4.02 6.10 11.85
C PHE A 347 -5.14 5.18 11.35
N ILE A 348 -6.25 5.79 10.92
CA ILE A 348 -7.34 5.10 10.23
C ILE A 348 -7.08 5.29 8.73
N SER A 349 -6.48 4.29 8.10
CA SER A 349 -6.40 4.24 6.65
C SER A 349 -7.80 4.00 6.06
N PRO A 350 -8.16 4.60 4.91
CA PRO A 350 -9.35 4.19 4.18
C PRO A 350 -9.22 2.77 3.59
N ILE A 351 -7.99 2.25 3.51
CA ILE A 351 -7.72 0.88 3.05
C ILE A 351 -7.90 -0.06 4.23
N LYS A 352 -8.91 -0.94 4.17
CA LYS A 352 -9.17 -1.97 5.18
C LYS A 352 -7.94 -2.87 5.35
N GLY A 353 -7.54 -3.10 6.60
CA GLY A 353 -6.35 -3.90 6.94
C GLY A 353 -5.02 -3.15 6.86
N LEU A 354 -5.01 -1.87 6.47
CA LEU A 354 -3.83 -1.01 6.53
C LEU A 354 -3.85 -0.16 7.80
N HIS A 355 -2.95 -0.43 8.74
CA HIS A 355 -2.88 0.24 10.05
C HIS A 355 -1.56 0.99 10.22
N SER A 356 -1.41 1.90 11.19
CA SER A 356 -0.11 2.54 11.47
C SER A 356 0.95 1.56 11.98
N TRP A 357 0.52 0.46 12.58
CA TRP A 357 1.40 -0.53 13.20
C TRP A 357 1.74 -1.71 12.28
N GLY A 358 1.03 -1.86 11.15
CA GLY A 358 1.20 -3.01 10.30
C GLY A 358 0.17 -3.12 9.19
N ILE A 359 0.26 -4.22 8.46
CA ILE A 359 -0.57 -4.53 7.30
C ILE A 359 -1.05 -5.95 7.45
N THR A 360 -2.36 -6.15 7.29
CA THR A 360 -2.98 -7.47 7.45
C THR A 360 -2.94 -8.27 6.15
N ASP A 361 -3.06 -9.57 6.31
CA ASP A 361 -3.36 -10.57 5.28
C ASP A 361 -4.44 -10.12 4.27
N PHE A 362 -5.58 -9.61 4.73
CA PHE A 362 -6.69 -9.12 3.91
C PHE A 362 -6.22 -8.00 2.99
N CYS A 363 -5.48 -7.03 3.52
CA CYS A 363 -4.98 -5.90 2.73
C CYS A 363 -4.03 -6.39 1.61
N MET A 364 -3.15 -7.32 1.94
CA MET A 364 -2.19 -7.89 0.98
C MET A 364 -2.86 -8.78 -0.06
N ASN A 365 -3.80 -9.63 0.35
CA ASN A 365 -4.60 -10.46 -0.54
C ASN A 365 -5.44 -9.61 -1.50
N GLN A 366 -6.10 -8.56 -1.01
CA GLN A 366 -6.85 -7.62 -1.87
C GLN A 366 -5.95 -6.90 -2.85
N LEU A 367 -4.76 -6.47 -2.42
CA LEU A 367 -3.77 -5.86 -3.31
C LEU A 367 -3.33 -6.84 -4.41
N LEU A 368 -3.13 -8.11 -4.06
CA LEU A 368 -2.81 -9.16 -5.03
C LEU A 368 -3.97 -9.39 -6.01
N ILE A 369 -5.19 -9.62 -5.55
CA ILE A 369 -6.33 -9.97 -6.41
C ILE A 369 -6.78 -8.80 -7.32
N SER A 370 -6.61 -7.55 -6.85
CA SER A 370 -7.01 -6.36 -7.62
C SER A 370 -6.03 -5.98 -8.74
N THR A 371 -4.83 -6.54 -8.75
CA THR A 371 -3.80 -6.23 -9.74
C THR A 371 -3.86 -7.20 -10.93
N LYS A 372 -3.46 -6.75 -12.14
CA LYS A 372 -3.42 -7.58 -13.35
C LYS A 372 -2.02 -8.17 -13.57
N TYR A 373 -1.96 -9.45 -13.95
CA TYR A 373 -0.70 -10.20 -14.13
C TYR A 373 -0.61 -10.88 -15.49
N PRO A 374 -0.39 -10.14 -16.59
CA PRO A 374 -0.15 -10.77 -17.88
C PRO A 374 1.18 -11.53 -17.84
N ASN A 375 1.13 -12.84 -17.62
CA ASN A 375 2.26 -13.77 -17.64
C ASN A 375 3.36 -13.53 -16.59
N THR A 376 3.03 -12.92 -15.45
CA THR A 376 3.97 -12.70 -14.34
C THR A 376 3.82 -13.78 -13.27
N ARG A 377 4.92 -14.43 -12.87
CA ARG A 377 5.00 -15.29 -11.68
C ARG A 377 5.30 -14.45 -10.45
N ILE A 378 4.63 -14.73 -9.32
CA ILE A 378 4.85 -14.03 -8.06
C ILE A 378 5.36 -15.02 -7.02
N VAL A 379 6.52 -14.73 -6.44
CA VAL A 379 7.12 -15.51 -5.36
C VAL A 379 7.15 -14.64 -4.11
N LEU A 380 6.54 -15.11 -3.03
CA LEU A 380 6.42 -14.38 -1.78
C LEU A 380 7.16 -15.16 -0.70
N ILE A 381 8.07 -14.51 0.03
CA ILE A 381 8.87 -15.16 1.08
C ILE A 381 8.79 -14.31 2.34
N SER A 382 8.40 -14.94 3.45
CA SER A 382 8.16 -14.24 4.72
C SER A 382 8.94 -14.91 5.83
N ASP A 383 10.07 -14.32 6.24
CA ASP A 383 10.82 -14.79 7.42
C ASP A 383 10.30 -14.11 8.69
N THR A 384 9.06 -14.44 9.05
CA THR A 384 8.37 -13.90 10.23
C THR A 384 7.51 -14.95 10.91
N CYS A 385 7.23 -14.74 12.20
CA CYS A 385 6.18 -15.48 12.92
C CYS A 385 4.81 -15.25 12.27
N ASN A 386 3.90 -16.22 12.41
CA ASN A 386 2.50 -16.15 11.95
C ASN A 386 2.37 -15.58 10.54
N SER A 387 3.03 -16.22 9.58
CA SER A 387 3.04 -15.73 8.19
C SER A 387 2.48 -16.73 7.20
N GLY A 388 2.15 -17.96 7.62
CA GLY A 388 1.73 -19.05 6.74
C GLY A 388 0.55 -18.72 5.82
N THR A 389 -0.42 -17.95 6.32
CA THR A 389 -1.64 -17.51 5.63
C THR A 389 -1.61 -16.04 5.22
N MET A 390 -0.47 -15.34 5.35
CA MET A 390 -0.36 -13.88 5.17
C MET A 390 -0.83 -13.33 3.80
N PHE A 391 -0.98 -14.19 2.80
CA PHE A 391 -1.52 -13.80 1.49
C PHE A 391 -2.80 -14.53 1.12
N ASN A 392 -3.26 -15.47 1.94
CA ASN A 392 -4.50 -16.22 1.74
C ASN A 392 -4.65 -16.78 0.33
N LEU A 393 -3.57 -17.34 -0.20
CA LEU A 393 -3.54 -17.88 -1.56
C LEU A 393 -4.47 -19.11 -1.68
N ASP A 394 -4.62 -19.88 -0.61
CA ASP A 394 -5.45 -21.09 -0.60
C ASP A 394 -6.96 -20.76 -0.65
N SER A 395 -7.38 -19.60 -0.12
CA SER A 395 -8.79 -19.15 -0.17
C SER A 395 -9.16 -18.50 -1.52
N THR A 396 -8.18 -18.20 -2.38
CA THR A 396 -8.42 -17.65 -3.73
C THR A 396 -9.03 -18.67 -4.71
N GLN A 397 -9.12 -19.95 -4.33
CA GLN A 397 -9.73 -21.01 -5.14
C GLN A 397 -11.27 -21.04 -5.09
N SER A 398 -11.93 -20.09 -4.40
CA SER A 398 -13.40 -20.04 -4.37
C SER A 398 -14.00 -19.75 -5.76
N SER A 399 -15.05 -20.51 -6.11
CA SER A 399 -15.66 -20.63 -7.44
C SER A 399 -16.30 -19.35 -8.02
N ALA A 400 -16.20 -18.21 -7.34
CA ALA A 400 -16.78 -16.94 -7.74
C ALA A 400 -15.79 -15.96 -8.39
N LEU A 401 -14.48 -16.25 -8.34
CA LEU A 401 -13.45 -15.41 -8.95
C LEU A 401 -13.22 -15.80 -10.41
N ASP A 402 -13.14 -14.78 -11.29
CA ASP A 402 -12.74 -14.95 -12.68
C ASP A 402 -11.34 -15.58 -12.74
N GLN A 403 -11.24 -16.78 -13.35
CA GLN A 403 -9.97 -17.53 -13.45
C GLN A 403 -8.85 -16.71 -14.09
N ASN A 404 -9.17 -15.72 -14.93
CA ASN A 404 -8.19 -14.82 -15.55
C ASN A 404 -7.63 -13.75 -14.59
N LYS A 405 -8.16 -13.64 -13.37
CA LYS A 405 -7.71 -12.69 -12.33
C LYS A 405 -6.97 -13.36 -11.18
N ILE A 406 -6.89 -14.68 -11.14
CA ILE A 406 -6.15 -15.40 -10.10
C ILE A 406 -4.65 -15.15 -10.35
N PRO A 407 -3.91 -14.59 -9.38
CA PRO A 407 -2.48 -14.36 -9.55
C PRO A 407 -1.75 -15.70 -9.66
N ASN A 408 -0.71 -15.78 -10.49
CA ASN A 408 0.18 -16.95 -10.53
C ASN A 408 1.21 -16.83 -9.39
N ALA A 409 0.80 -17.14 -8.16
CA ALA A 409 1.51 -16.81 -6.94
C ALA A 409 1.78 -18.03 -6.06
N ILE A 410 2.97 -18.06 -5.47
CA ILE A 410 3.40 -19.03 -4.46
C ILE A 410 4.06 -18.29 -3.29
N HIS A 411 3.78 -18.73 -2.08
CA HIS A 411 4.25 -18.12 -0.86
C HIS A 411 4.94 -19.15 0.05
N ILE A 412 6.07 -18.75 0.65
CA ILE A 412 6.79 -19.50 1.67
C ILE A 412 6.72 -18.70 2.98
N GLY A 413 5.88 -19.16 3.91
CA GLY A 413 5.76 -18.63 5.26
C GLY A 413 6.65 -19.38 6.23
N ALA A 414 7.40 -18.66 7.05
CA ALA A 414 8.34 -19.28 7.99
C ALA A 414 7.64 -19.96 9.16
N ALA A 415 6.39 -19.65 9.46
CA ALA A 415 5.67 -20.19 10.62
C ALA A 415 4.19 -20.40 10.28
N ARG A 416 3.67 -21.62 10.49
CA ARG A 416 2.22 -21.87 10.60
C ARG A 416 1.67 -21.14 11.82
N ASP A 417 0.38 -20.84 11.77
CA ASP A 417 -0.34 -20.11 12.81
C ASP A 417 -0.09 -20.69 14.19
N GLY A 418 0.18 -19.81 15.15
CA GLY A 418 0.52 -20.18 16.52
C GLY A 418 1.98 -20.61 16.76
N THR A 419 2.86 -20.60 15.76
CA THR A 419 4.30 -20.90 15.94
C THR A 419 5.19 -19.66 15.77
N LYS A 420 6.32 -19.62 16.49
CA LYS A 420 7.29 -18.50 16.41
C LYS A 420 8.39 -18.83 15.42
N ALA A 421 8.67 -17.93 14.47
CA ALA A 421 9.92 -17.94 13.73
C ALA A 421 11.09 -17.69 14.70
N GLN A 422 12.19 -18.42 14.51
CA GLN A 422 13.36 -18.32 15.38
C GLN A 422 14.60 -17.89 14.58
N GLN A 423 15.42 -17.04 15.18
CA GLN A 423 16.77 -16.78 14.69
C GLN A 423 17.65 -18.02 14.94
N SER A 424 18.56 -18.35 14.03
CA SER A 424 19.51 -19.43 14.25
C SER A 424 20.89 -19.19 13.67
N GLY A 425 21.89 -19.29 14.55
CA GLY A 425 23.26 -19.63 14.21
C GLY A 425 23.98 -18.64 13.29
N LEU A 426 25.29 -18.81 13.20
CA LEU A 426 26.16 -17.96 12.39
C LEU A 426 26.29 -18.58 10.98
N VAL A 427 26.04 -17.80 9.93
CA VAL A 427 26.52 -18.09 8.56
C VAL A 427 27.52 -17.00 8.21
N GLY A 428 28.75 -17.38 7.88
CA GLY A 428 29.83 -16.40 7.67
C GLY A 428 30.17 -15.54 8.90
N GLY A 429 29.73 -15.92 10.10
CA GLY A 429 29.91 -15.13 11.33
C GLY A 429 28.78 -14.16 11.66
N GLU A 430 27.67 -14.16 10.90
CA GLU A 430 26.52 -13.28 11.13
C GLU A 430 25.26 -14.07 11.50
N MET A 431 24.46 -13.52 12.42
CA MET A 431 23.19 -14.12 12.86
C MET A 431 22.11 -13.95 11.78
N MET A 432 21.42 -15.04 11.43
CA MET A 432 20.41 -15.09 10.39
C MET A 432 19.12 -15.79 10.84
N GLY A 433 18.00 -15.48 10.19
CA GLY A 433 16.73 -16.20 10.27
C GLY A 433 16.87 -17.64 9.76
N ARG A 434 16.15 -18.58 10.41
CA ARG A 434 16.21 -20.01 10.07
C ARG A 434 15.77 -20.29 8.63
N LEU A 435 14.66 -19.68 8.21
CA LEU A 435 14.14 -19.86 6.85
C LEU A 435 15.12 -19.31 5.81
N THR A 436 15.59 -18.08 6.03
CA THR A 436 16.55 -17.43 5.13
C THR A 436 17.84 -18.21 5.00
N LYS A 437 18.36 -18.76 6.10
CA LYS A 437 19.54 -19.62 6.11
C LYS A 437 19.33 -20.89 5.27
N GLU A 438 18.26 -21.65 5.52
CA GLU A 438 18.01 -22.90 4.78
C GLU A 438 17.81 -22.64 3.29
N LEU A 439 17.10 -21.58 2.94
CA LEU A 439 16.91 -21.15 1.56
C LEU A 439 18.26 -20.83 0.89
N SER A 440 19.13 -20.08 1.58
CA SER A 440 20.45 -19.69 1.07
C SER A 440 21.37 -20.90 0.88
N LEU A 441 21.36 -21.86 1.82
CA LEU A 441 22.14 -23.10 1.71
C LEU A 441 21.68 -23.93 0.52
N MET A 442 20.37 -24.18 0.41
CA MET A 442 19.80 -25.00 -0.66
C MET A 442 20.05 -24.40 -2.04
N LEU A 443 19.86 -23.09 -2.21
CA LEU A 443 20.09 -22.42 -3.50
C LEU A 443 21.58 -22.24 -3.81
N GLY A 444 22.45 -22.24 -2.79
CA GLY A 444 23.90 -22.34 -2.96
C GLY A 444 24.35 -23.71 -3.45
N GLU A 445 23.71 -24.79 -3.00
CA GLU A 445 23.97 -26.17 -3.42
C GLU A 445 23.37 -26.49 -4.80
N ASN A 446 22.12 -26.08 -5.04
CA ASN A 446 21.40 -26.33 -6.28
C ASN A 446 20.52 -25.12 -6.65
N LYS A 447 20.98 -24.34 -7.63
CA LYS A 447 20.26 -23.16 -8.13
C LYS A 447 18.94 -23.48 -8.83
N ALA A 448 18.77 -24.71 -9.32
CA ALA A 448 17.56 -25.16 -10.03
C ALA A 448 16.54 -25.82 -9.09
N ALA A 449 16.79 -25.81 -7.78
CA ALA A 449 15.96 -26.49 -6.83
C ALA A 449 14.53 -25.90 -6.76
N THR A 450 13.56 -26.79 -6.62
CA THR A 450 12.13 -26.46 -6.71
C THR A 450 11.52 -26.16 -5.34
N PHE A 451 10.31 -25.60 -5.31
CA PHE A 451 9.57 -25.42 -4.06
C PHE A 451 9.26 -26.77 -3.38
N ASN A 452 9.01 -27.82 -4.16
CA ASN A 452 8.82 -29.18 -3.63
C ASN A 452 10.12 -29.74 -3.02
N ASP A 453 11.27 -29.47 -3.62
CA ASP A 453 12.57 -29.85 -3.03
C ASP A 453 12.80 -29.11 -1.71
N PHE A 454 12.36 -27.84 -1.63
CA PHE A 454 12.47 -27.04 -0.41
C PHE A 454 11.58 -27.57 0.70
N GLU A 455 10.32 -27.89 0.38
CA GLU A 455 9.36 -28.48 1.31
C GLU A 455 9.92 -29.78 1.92
N LYS A 456 10.49 -30.66 1.09
CA LYS A 456 11.14 -31.89 1.54
C LYS A 456 12.34 -31.62 2.45
N ARG A 457 13.24 -30.71 2.04
CA ARG A 457 14.42 -30.35 2.85
C ARG A 457 14.03 -29.79 4.21
N VAL A 458 13.02 -28.91 4.26
CA VAL A 458 12.51 -28.36 5.51
C VAL A 458 11.95 -29.49 6.38
N ALA A 459 11.13 -30.38 5.83
CA ALA A 459 10.54 -31.48 6.57
C ALA A 459 11.60 -32.40 7.21
N GLU A 460 12.69 -32.66 6.49
CA GLU A 460 13.79 -33.56 6.91
C GLU A 460 14.84 -32.88 7.81
N SER A 461 14.92 -31.54 7.82
CA SER A 461 15.96 -30.80 8.53
C SER A 461 15.56 -30.43 9.97
N GLU A 462 16.55 -29.96 10.75
CA GLU A 462 16.34 -29.52 12.13
C GLU A 462 15.39 -28.31 12.27
N ILE A 463 15.06 -27.63 11.16
CA ILE A 463 14.11 -26.52 11.17
C ILE A 463 12.71 -27.02 11.55
N SER A 464 12.28 -28.20 11.06
CA SER A 464 10.94 -28.75 11.31
C SER A 464 10.65 -29.03 12.78
N LYS A 465 11.71 -29.24 13.58
CA LYS A 465 11.61 -29.44 15.03
C LYS A 465 11.34 -28.16 15.82
N LYS A 466 11.62 -27.00 15.23
CA LYS A 466 11.55 -25.69 15.92
C LYS A 466 10.61 -24.69 15.25
N GLN A 467 10.28 -24.92 14.00
CA GLN A 467 9.58 -23.98 13.14
C GLN A 467 8.85 -24.73 12.02
N SER A 468 7.58 -24.42 11.80
CA SER A 468 6.76 -25.04 10.76
C SER A 468 6.70 -24.12 9.54
N VAL A 469 7.49 -24.42 8.52
CA VAL A 469 7.39 -23.72 7.24
C VAL A 469 6.12 -24.17 6.52
N GLN A 470 5.39 -23.22 5.95
CA GLN A 470 4.19 -23.45 5.15
C GLN A 470 4.41 -22.91 3.75
N ILE A 471 3.94 -23.66 2.75
CA ILE A 471 3.93 -23.23 1.36
C ILE A 471 2.49 -23.20 0.89
N THR A 472 2.00 -22.01 0.53
CA THR A 472 0.66 -21.78 -0.02
C THR A 472 0.78 -21.30 -1.47
N TYR A 473 -0.20 -21.60 -2.31
CA TYR A 473 -0.09 -21.33 -3.75
C TYR A 473 -1.45 -21.30 -4.43
N THR A 474 -1.53 -20.57 -5.54
CA THR A 474 -2.74 -20.49 -6.35
C THR A 474 -2.87 -21.62 -7.38
N ASN A 475 -1.76 -22.27 -7.74
CA ASN A 475 -1.71 -23.42 -8.66
C ASN A 475 -0.66 -24.43 -8.20
N GLU A 476 -1.03 -25.71 -8.09
CA GLU A 476 -0.12 -26.80 -7.68
C GLU A 476 1.12 -26.93 -8.58
N GLU A 477 1.01 -26.60 -9.87
CA GLU A 477 2.14 -26.68 -10.81
C GLU A 477 3.32 -25.79 -10.40
N LEU A 478 3.07 -24.72 -9.62
CA LEU A 478 4.12 -23.85 -9.10
C LEU A 478 5.09 -24.60 -8.19
N LYS A 479 4.64 -25.64 -7.48
CA LYS A 479 5.50 -26.43 -6.59
C LYS A 479 6.65 -27.10 -7.31
N MET A 480 6.44 -27.46 -8.58
CA MET A 480 7.41 -28.16 -9.41
C MET A 480 8.38 -27.20 -10.13
N GLN A 481 8.17 -25.89 -10.00
CA GLN A 481 9.04 -24.91 -10.62
C GLN A 481 10.23 -24.55 -9.73
N PRO A 482 11.36 -24.09 -10.30
CA PRO A 482 12.48 -23.56 -9.53
C PRO A 482 12.06 -22.38 -8.66
N ILE A 483 12.61 -22.30 -7.44
CA ILE A 483 12.32 -21.22 -6.49
C ILE A 483 12.67 -19.85 -7.08
N LEU A 484 13.85 -19.75 -7.71
CA LEU A 484 14.29 -18.59 -8.45
C LEU A 484 14.15 -18.86 -9.94
N ALA A 485 13.59 -17.91 -10.70
CA ALA A 485 13.50 -18.03 -12.14
C ALA A 485 14.90 -18.20 -12.73
N GLN A 486 15.06 -19.16 -13.65
CA GLN A 486 16.31 -19.41 -14.36
C GLN A 486 16.53 -18.39 -15.48
#